data_AF-A0A7K3Y5K4-F1
#
_entry.id   AF-A0A7K3Y5K4-F1
#
_cell.length_a   1.000
_cell.length_b   1.000
_cell.length_c   1.000
_cell.angle_alpha   90.00
_cell.angle_beta   90.00
_cell.angle_gamma   90.00
#
_symmetry.space_group_name_H-M   'P 1'
#
loop_
_entity.id
_entity.type
_entity.pdbx_description
1 polymer ?
#
loop_
_entity_poly.entity_id
_entity_poly.type
_entity_poly.pdbx_seq_one_letter_code
_entity_poly.pdbx_strand_id
1 'polypeptide(L)'
;DRFFCINEFIKNLIAIEKGEIPPPENFAEWITYTFGRGIAECYMIPYNEKIWNYPVDRMSHHWVEGRIPRPPVEDIIKSAIGIETEGYVHQAVFSYPVEGGIEALVRGIAEPVLPAIRTGFSVTSIREEEGGFVISDGRETIHADRLISTIPLQNLLPCLSGVPPEVQAACDALRYNSLCSVFIGLAGEVPGISWLYIPDEATGLFNRVSFPSNYSRAVAPPGHSSILAEITYNEGDAVSQMADADIIEHTVASLITAGLIPSRDSVVYTSAERERFAYVVYDLEYQKNITIIREFCRERGIDLVGRFSQFEYLNMDGCIRSAIDFMKGYP
;
A
#
# COMPACT_ATOMS: atom_id res chain seq x y z
N ASP A 1 -24.29 8.80 9.56
CA ASP A 1 -25.28 8.88 10.65
C ASP A 1 -24.54 8.92 12.00
N ARG A 2 -24.45 10.10 12.64
CA ARG A 2 -23.65 10.26 13.87
C ARG A 2 -24.22 9.49 15.06
N PHE A 3 -25.54 9.42 15.18
CA PHE A 3 -26.20 8.71 16.28
C PHE A 3 -26.00 7.20 16.15
N PHE A 4 -26.15 6.65 14.94
CA PHE A 4 -25.89 5.24 14.69
C PHE A 4 -24.45 4.84 15.06
N CYS A 5 -23.46 5.61 14.61
CA CYS A 5 -22.04 5.37 14.94
C CYS A 5 -21.77 5.31 16.44
N ILE A 6 -22.19 6.33 17.20
CA ILE A 6 -21.91 6.39 18.64
C ILE A 6 -22.70 5.33 19.43
N ASN A 7 -23.97 5.11 19.08
CA ASN A 7 -24.82 4.15 19.77
C ASN A 7 -24.30 2.71 19.59
N GLU A 8 -23.94 2.31 18.37
CA GLU A 8 -23.42 0.96 18.12
C GLU A 8 -22.00 0.77 18.67
N PHE A 9 -21.16 1.82 18.66
CA PHE A 9 -19.86 1.76 19.31
C PHE A 9 -19.98 1.47 20.83
N ILE A 10 -20.85 2.20 21.53
CA ILE A 10 -21.07 2.01 22.98
C ILE A 10 -21.68 0.64 23.29
N LYS A 11 -22.69 0.20 22.55
CA LYS A 11 -23.29 -1.14 22.73
C LYS A 11 -22.26 -2.24 22.52
N ASN A 12 -21.48 -2.15 21.44
CA ASN A 12 -20.43 -3.11 21.13
C ASN A 12 -19.37 -3.17 22.25
N LEU A 13 -18.92 -2.00 22.74
CA LEU A 13 -17.98 -1.94 23.86
C LEU A 13 -18.53 -2.65 25.11
N ILE A 14 -19.79 -2.39 25.48
CA ILE A 14 -20.43 -3.05 26.64
C ILE A 14 -20.51 -4.57 26.45
N ALA A 15 -20.89 -5.03 25.26
CA ALA A 15 -21.00 -6.46 24.96
C ALA A 15 -19.63 -7.16 25.04
N ILE A 16 -18.55 -6.50 24.59
CA ILE A 16 -17.17 -7.00 24.70
C ILE A 16 -16.74 -7.13 26.16
N GLU A 17 -16.96 -6.08 26.98
CA GLU A 17 -16.60 -6.10 28.41
C GLU A 17 -17.37 -7.18 29.19
N LYS A 18 -18.57 -7.55 28.73
CA LYS A 18 -19.35 -8.65 29.29
C LYS A 18 -18.95 -10.04 28.77
N GLY A 19 -18.05 -10.13 27.79
CA GLY A 19 -17.68 -11.38 27.14
C GLY A 19 -18.78 -11.97 26.25
N GLU A 20 -19.72 -11.15 25.78
CA GLU A 20 -20.83 -11.58 24.92
C GLU A 20 -20.42 -11.73 23.45
N ILE A 21 -19.26 -11.18 23.06
CA ILE A 21 -18.74 -11.22 21.69
C ILE A 21 -17.43 -12.04 21.67
N PRO A 22 -17.32 -13.07 20.80
CA PRO A 22 -16.09 -13.84 20.66
C PRO A 22 -14.96 -13.01 20.06
N PRO A 23 -13.69 -13.42 20.22
CA PRO A 23 -12.57 -12.84 19.49
C PRO A 23 -12.77 -12.94 17.97
N PRO A 24 -12.30 -11.94 17.19
CA PRO A 24 -12.47 -11.94 15.74
C PRO A 24 -11.58 -12.97 15.05
N GLU A 25 -12.07 -13.57 13.96
CA GLU A 25 -11.32 -14.54 13.14
C GLU A 25 -10.78 -13.90 11.85
N ASN A 26 -11.43 -12.86 11.36
CA ASN A 26 -11.07 -12.14 10.13
C ASN A 26 -11.09 -10.61 10.32
N PHE A 27 -10.71 -9.87 9.29
CA PHE A 27 -10.59 -8.42 9.38
C PHE A 27 -11.94 -7.70 9.49
N ALA A 28 -13.00 -8.19 8.84
CA ALA A 28 -14.35 -7.63 8.98
C ALA A 28 -14.87 -7.74 10.42
N GLU A 29 -14.68 -8.90 11.05
CA GLU A 29 -15.00 -9.12 12.45
C GLU A 29 -14.15 -8.25 13.36
N TRP A 30 -12.84 -8.14 13.10
CA TRP A 30 -11.96 -7.26 13.88
C TRP A 30 -12.39 -5.79 13.80
N ILE A 31 -12.78 -5.32 12.60
CA ILE A 31 -13.32 -3.96 12.40
C ILE A 31 -14.59 -3.78 13.25
N THR A 32 -15.54 -4.71 13.16
CA THR A 32 -16.82 -4.61 13.90
C THR A 32 -16.59 -4.71 15.40
N TYR A 33 -15.73 -5.63 15.84
CA TYR A 33 -15.32 -5.82 17.22
C TYR A 33 -14.64 -4.55 17.79
N THR A 34 -13.87 -3.85 16.97
CA THR A 34 -13.12 -2.66 17.42
C THR A 34 -13.97 -1.39 17.43
N PHE A 35 -14.77 -1.18 16.39
CA PHE A 35 -15.44 0.11 16.13
C PHE A 35 -16.97 0.07 16.26
N GLY A 36 -17.55 -1.11 16.47
CA GLY A 36 -18.99 -1.31 16.41
C GLY A 36 -19.55 -1.15 14.99
N ARG A 37 -20.77 -1.65 14.79
CA ARG A 37 -21.41 -1.70 13.46
C ARG A 37 -21.52 -0.35 12.77
N GLY A 38 -21.81 0.71 13.53
CA GLY A 38 -22.04 2.02 12.92
C GLY A 38 -20.83 2.58 12.18
N ILE A 39 -19.66 2.60 12.83
CA ILE A 39 -18.41 3.05 12.19
C ILE A 39 -17.91 2.02 11.16
N ALA A 40 -18.10 0.72 11.44
CA ALA A 40 -17.77 -0.35 10.52
C ALA A 40 -18.47 -0.19 9.17
N GLU A 41 -19.79 -0.09 9.18
CA GLU A 41 -20.64 -0.03 7.98
C GLU A 41 -20.53 1.34 7.27
N CYS A 42 -20.38 2.44 8.01
CA CYS A 42 -20.33 3.78 7.40
C CYS A 42 -18.98 4.14 6.77
N TYR A 43 -17.87 3.52 7.19
CA TYR A 43 -16.54 3.94 6.77
C TYR A 43 -15.55 2.79 6.64
N MET A 44 -15.32 2.03 7.72
CA MET A 44 -14.18 1.12 7.76
C MET A 44 -14.30 -0.03 6.77
N ILE A 45 -15.48 -0.67 6.65
CA ILE A 45 -15.69 -1.76 5.69
C ILE A 45 -15.63 -1.23 4.25
N PRO A 46 -16.43 -0.24 3.82
CA PRO A 46 -16.39 0.25 2.45
C PRO A 46 -15.01 0.75 2.03
N TYR A 47 -14.32 1.49 2.91
CA TYR A 47 -12.98 1.98 2.62
C TYR A 47 -11.98 0.82 2.44
N ASN A 48 -12.00 -0.16 3.34
CA ASN A 48 -11.05 -1.27 3.30
C ASN A 48 -11.32 -2.20 2.10
N GLU A 49 -12.58 -2.48 1.76
CA GLU A 49 -12.91 -3.24 0.54
C GLU A 49 -12.43 -2.51 -0.71
N LYS A 50 -12.53 -1.18 -0.75
CA LYS A 50 -12.08 -0.36 -1.88
C LYS A 50 -10.55 -0.34 -2.02
N ILE A 51 -9.80 0.00 -0.95
CA ILE A 51 -8.33 0.06 -1.01
C ILE A 51 -7.70 -1.33 -1.13
N TRP A 52 -8.22 -2.34 -0.42
CA TRP A 52 -7.70 -3.69 -0.51
C TRP A 52 -8.26 -4.47 -1.69
N ASN A 53 -9.22 -3.90 -2.44
CA ASN A 53 -9.88 -4.52 -3.60
C ASN A 53 -10.15 -6.02 -3.38
N TYR A 54 -10.57 -6.36 -2.16
CA TYR A 54 -10.68 -7.72 -1.66
C TYR A 54 -11.64 -7.75 -0.47
N PRO A 55 -12.51 -8.78 -0.37
CA PRO A 55 -13.48 -8.86 0.72
C PRO A 55 -12.80 -8.90 2.09
N VAL A 56 -13.21 -8.00 2.98
CA VAL A 56 -12.59 -7.86 4.31
C VAL A 56 -12.86 -9.05 5.23
N ASP A 57 -13.92 -9.82 4.99
CA ASP A 57 -14.22 -11.07 5.70
C ASP A 57 -13.28 -12.21 5.30
N ARG A 58 -12.53 -12.05 4.21
CA ARG A 58 -11.51 -12.99 3.74
C ARG A 58 -10.08 -12.53 4.00
N MET A 59 -9.92 -11.40 4.68
CA MET A 59 -8.61 -10.88 5.10
C MET A 59 -8.28 -11.33 6.52
N SER A 60 -7.01 -11.65 6.75
CA SER A 60 -6.47 -11.86 8.09
C SER A 60 -6.36 -10.53 8.84
N HIS A 61 -6.63 -10.56 10.14
CA HIS A 61 -6.50 -9.39 11.02
C HIS A 61 -5.14 -9.32 11.76
N HIS A 62 -4.23 -10.27 11.52
CA HIS A 62 -2.95 -10.39 12.25
C HIS A 62 -2.05 -9.14 12.15
N TRP A 63 -2.22 -8.33 11.10
CA TRP A 63 -1.40 -7.15 10.83
C TRP A 63 -1.95 -5.88 11.51
N VAL A 64 -3.21 -5.88 11.95
CA VAL A 64 -3.83 -4.79 12.72
C VAL A 64 -3.86 -5.06 14.22
N GLU A 65 -3.85 -6.34 14.60
CA GLU A 65 -3.85 -6.77 15.99
C GLU A 65 -2.64 -6.18 16.75
N GLY A 66 -2.93 -5.50 17.88
CA GLY A 66 -1.92 -4.84 18.70
C GLY A 66 -1.25 -3.60 18.07
N ARG A 67 -1.51 -3.29 16.79
CA ARG A 67 -0.94 -2.12 16.09
C ARG A 67 -1.90 -0.96 15.97
N ILE A 68 -3.18 -1.22 15.74
CA ILE A 68 -4.21 -0.17 15.68
C ILE A 68 -4.84 -0.02 17.07
N PRO A 69 -4.63 1.11 17.76
CA PRO A 69 -5.23 1.33 19.07
C PRO A 69 -6.74 1.49 18.94
N ARG A 70 -7.48 1.02 19.95
CA ARG A 70 -8.89 1.38 20.08
C ARG A 70 -9.01 2.89 20.32
N PRO A 71 -9.96 3.58 19.65
CA PRO A 71 -10.16 4.99 19.88
C PRO A 71 -10.67 5.22 21.32
N PRO A 72 -10.17 6.25 22.03
CA PRO A 72 -10.70 6.62 23.33
C PRO A 72 -12.20 6.94 23.25
N VAL A 73 -12.99 6.40 24.19
CA VAL A 73 -14.46 6.61 24.22
C VAL A 73 -14.81 8.09 24.28
N GLU A 74 -14.05 8.87 25.06
CA GLU A 74 -14.25 10.32 25.17
C GLU A 74 -14.10 11.03 23.82
N ASP A 75 -13.12 10.63 23.01
CA ASP A 75 -12.88 11.24 21.70
C ASP A 75 -13.99 10.91 20.71
N ILE A 76 -14.52 9.69 20.75
CA ILE A 76 -15.68 9.28 19.95
C ILE A 76 -16.92 10.11 20.34
N ILE A 77 -17.15 10.29 21.64
CA ILE A 77 -18.28 11.11 22.14
C ILE A 77 -18.13 12.56 21.71
N LYS A 78 -16.95 13.17 21.95
CA LYS A 78 -16.62 14.54 21.54
C LYS A 78 -16.86 14.74 20.05
N SER A 79 -16.30 13.87 19.22
CA SER A 79 -16.44 13.93 17.76
C SER A 79 -17.90 13.83 17.33
N ALA A 80 -18.69 12.95 17.95
CA ALA A 80 -20.11 12.79 17.63
C ALA A 80 -20.93 14.06 17.92
N ILE A 81 -20.57 14.82 18.95
CA ILE A 81 -21.25 16.08 19.33
C ILE A 81 -20.60 17.33 18.72
N GLY A 82 -19.62 17.17 17.82
CA GLY A 82 -18.98 18.26 17.09
C GLY A 82 -17.84 18.96 17.83
N ILE A 83 -17.26 18.32 18.85
CA ILE A 83 -16.02 18.76 19.48
C ILE A 83 -14.86 18.09 18.77
N GLU A 84 -13.93 18.90 18.25
CA GLU A 84 -12.73 18.41 17.58
C GLU A 84 -11.81 17.66 18.54
N THR A 85 -11.16 16.62 18.03
CA THR A 85 -10.18 15.81 18.74
C THR A 85 -8.96 15.62 17.83
N GLU A 86 -7.75 15.71 18.38
CA GLU A 86 -6.52 15.50 17.61
C GLU A 86 -6.39 14.07 17.06
N GLY A 87 -7.02 13.09 17.75
CA GLY A 87 -7.03 11.71 17.34
C GLY A 87 -5.62 11.08 17.33
N TYR A 88 -5.32 10.31 16.28
CA TYR A 88 -4.04 9.61 16.15
C TYR A 88 -2.98 10.54 15.56
N VAL A 89 -2.04 11.00 16.40
CA VAL A 89 -0.99 11.98 16.01
C VAL A 89 0.16 11.38 15.19
N HIS A 90 0.24 10.05 15.07
CA HIS A 90 1.29 9.43 14.27
C HIS A 90 1.07 9.80 12.80
N GLN A 91 2.07 10.41 12.18
CA GLN A 91 2.00 10.96 10.81
C GLN A 91 1.13 12.22 10.66
N ALA A 92 0.64 12.82 11.75
CA ALA A 92 -0.02 14.14 11.70
C ALA A 92 0.94 15.25 11.24
N VAL A 93 2.24 15.06 11.47
CA VAL A 93 3.33 15.88 10.93
C VAL A 93 4.30 14.96 10.20
N PHE A 94 4.65 15.33 8.97
CA PHE A 94 5.60 14.60 8.14
C PHE A 94 6.52 15.57 7.40
N SER A 95 7.68 15.06 6.94
CA SER A 95 8.61 15.81 6.11
C SER A 95 8.51 15.34 4.66
N TYR A 96 8.63 16.28 3.73
CA TYR A 96 8.65 16.01 2.29
C TYR A 96 9.81 16.79 1.65
N PRO A 97 10.55 16.22 0.68
CA PRO A 97 11.63 16.95 0.01
C PRO A 97 11.12 18.20 -0.69
N VAL A 98 11.87 19.30 -0.58
CA VAL A 98 11.50 20.57 -1.24
C VAL A 98 11.50 20.39 -2.76
N GLU A 99 12.50 19.71 -3.32
CA GLU A 99 12.64 19.46 -4.76
C GLU A 99 12.85 17.98 -5.04
N GLY A 100 12.55 17.54 -6.27
CA GLY A 100 12.75 16.16 -6.73
C GLY A 100 11.71 15.15 -6.23
N GLY A 101 10.68 15.61 -5.52
CA GLY A 101 9.65 14.75 -4.94
C GLY A 101 10.23 13.71 -3.97
N ILE A 102 9.48 12.65 -3.70
CA ILE A 102 9.95 11.61 -2.77
C ILE A 102 11.18 10.85 -3.29
N GLU A 103 11.40 10.83 -4.61
CA GLU A 103 12.57 10.20 -5.24
C GLU A 103 13.89 10.84 -4.78
N ALA A 104 13.88 12.13 -4.40
CA ALA A 104 15.07 12.81 -3.87
C ALA A 104 15.69 12.08 -2.67
N LEU A 105 14.87 11.45 -1.82
CA LEU A 105 15.36 10.62 -0.71
C LEU A 105 16.13 9.39 -1.23
N VAL A 106 15.57 8.69 -2.21
CA VAL A 106 16.17 7.48 -2.80
C VAL A 106 17.48 7.83 -3.50
N ARG A 107 17.49 8.92 -4.28
CA ARG A 107 18.71 9.43 -4.92
C ARG A 107 19.78 9.80 -3.90
N GLY A 108 19.40 10.47 -2.81
CA GLY A 108 20.34 10.82 -1.74
C GLY A 108 20.96 9.60 -1.05
N ILE A 109 20.19 8.52 -0.86
CA ILE A 109 20.70 7.25 -0.31
C ILE A 109 21.60 6.52 -1.32
N ALA A 110 21.25 6.57 -2.61
CA ALA A 110 21.99 5.88 -3.67
C ALA A 110 23.31 6.56 -4.03
N GLU A 111 23.39 7.89 -3.94
CA GLU A 111 24.55 8.71 -4.32
C GLU A 111 25.93 8.12 -3.90
N PRO A 112 26.18 7.79 -2.61
CA PRO A 112 27.48 7.28 -2.17
C PRO A 112 27.83 5.89 -2.73
N VAL A 113 26.86 5.16 -3.30
CA VAL A 113 27.03 3.79 -3.79
C VAL A 113 26.73 3.64 -5.29
N LEU A 114 26.51 4.75 -6.02
CA LEU A 114 26.26 4.74 -7.47
C LEU A 114 27.26 3.90 -8.27
N PRO A 115 28.59 3.92 -8.01
CA PRO A 115 29.54 3.08 -8.74
C PRO A 115 29.31 1.56 -8.57
N ALA A 116 28.60 1.14 -7.52
CA ALA A 116 28.22 -0.25 -7.28
C ALA A 116 26.82 -0.58 -7.81
N ILE A 117 26.05 0.41 -8.27
CA ILE A 117 24.71 0.20 -8.84
C ILE A 117 24.84 -0.06 -10.33
N ARG A 118 24.31 -1.20 -10.74
CA ARG A 118 24.24 -1.58 -12.14
C ARG A 118 22.79 -1.56 -12.64
N THR A 119 22.52 -0.72 -13.63
CA THR A 119 21.21 -0.65 -14.31
C THR A 119 21.22 -1.43 -15.63
N GLY A 120 20.04 -1.70 -16.18
CA GLY A 120 19.92 -2.41 -17.47
C GLY A 120 20.23 -3.91 -17.41
N PHE A 121 20.28 -4.48 -16.20
CA PHE A 121 20.49 -5.90 -15.95
C PHE A 121 19.21 -6.48 -15.32
N SER A 122 18.32 -7.01 -16.16
CA SER A 122 17.08 -7.65 -15.69
C SER A 122 17.37 -9.13 -15.41
N VAL A 123 17.37 -9.53 -14.15
CA VAL A 123 17.64 -10.92 -13.76
C VAL A 123 16.62 -11.87 -14.41
N THR A 124 17.12 -12.88 -15.13
CA THR A 124 16.34 -13.92 -15.80
C THR A 124 16.63 -15.32 -15.29
N SER A 125 17.83 -15.55 -14.75
CA SER A 125 18.17 -16.81 -14.09
C SER A 125 19.16 -16.61 -12.95
N ILE A 126 19.02 -17.44 -11.91
CA ILE A 126 19.89 -17.54 -10.76
C ILE A 126 20.14 -19.04 -10.54
N ARG A 127 21.41 -19.44 -10.46
CA ARG A 127 21.84 -20.81 -10.16
C ARG A 127 22.80 -20.81 -8.97
N GLU A 128 22.63 -21.75 -8.06
CA GLU A 128 23.63 -22.03 -7.02
C GLU A 128 24.86 -22.70 -7.65
N GLU A 129 26.04 -22.30 -7.19
CA GLU A 129 27.31 -22.97 -7.47
C GLU A 129 28.09 -23.16 -6.15
N GLU A 130 29.20 -23.91 -6.18
CA GLU A 130 29.99 -24.15 -4.98
C GLU A 130 30.55 -22.82 -4.43
N GLY A 131 30.03 -22.39 -3.28
CA GLY A 131 30.44 -21.16 -2.61
C GLY A 131 29.68 -19.89 -3.00
N GLY A 132 28.65 -19.95 -3.87
CA GLY A 132 27.91 -18.75 -4.25
C GLY A 132 26.80 -18.95 -5.29
N PHE A 133 26.58 -17.91 -6.08
CA PHE A 133 25.51 -17.78 -7.05
C PHE A 133 26.02 -17.27 -8.39
N VAL A 134 25.33 -17.72 -9.43
CA VAL A 134 25.50 -17.24 -10.80
C VAL A 134 24.20 -16.64 -11.28
N ILE A 135 24.22 -15.34 -11.54
CA ILE A 135 23.07 -14.52 -11.90
C ILE A 135 23.21 -14.06 -13.35
N SER A 136 22.17 -14.21 -14.16
CA SER A 136 22.20 -13.81 -15.57
C SER A 136 20.97 -13.02 -15.99
N ASP A 137 21.17 -12.07 -16.91
CA ASP A 137 20.11 -11.36 -17.64
C ASP A 137 19.80 -12.00 -19.01
N GLY A 138 20.40 -13.16 -19.31
CA GLY A 138 20.31 -13.88 -20.57
C GLY A 138 21.36 -13.48 -21.60
N ARG A 139 22.15 -12.44 -21.35
CA ARG A 139 23.27 -11.98 -22.21
C ARG A 139 24.59 -11.99 -21.46
N GLU A 140 24.57 -11.55 -20.22
CA GLU A 140 25.71 -11.48 -19.33
C GLU A 140 25.44 -12.29 -18.06
N THR A 141 26.53 -12.67 -17.39
CA THR A 141 26.53 -13.44 -16.16
C THR A 141 27.42 -12.76 -15.12
N ILE A 142 26.94 -12.72 -13.87
CA ILE A 142 27.64 -12.20 -12.70
C ILE A 142 27.74 -13.31 -11.66
N HIS A 143 28.87 -13.36 -10.97
CA HIS A 143 29.12 -14.28 -9.85
C HIS A 143 29.08 -13.51 -8.53
N ALA A 144 28.47 -14.09 -7.50
CA ALA A 144 28.42 -13.51 -6.18
C ALA A 144 28.46 -14.58 -5.09
N ASP A 145 29.17 -14.34 -3.99
CA ASP A 145 29.22 -15.27 -2.86
C ASP A 145 27.89 -15.29 -2.06
N ARG A 146 27.09 -14.23 -2.22
CA ARG A 146 25.82 -13.99 -1.49
C ARG A 146 24.76 -13.41 -2.42
N LEU A 147 23.50 -13.69 -2.11
CA LEU A 147 22.34 -13.17 -2.85
C LEU A 147 21.33 -12.55 -1.88
N ILE A 148 21.16 -11.24 -1.96
CA ILE A 148 20.10 -10.50 -1.26
C ILE A 148 19.09 -10.04 -2.32
N SER A 149 17.88 -10.58 -2.26
CA SER A 149 16.79 -10.22 -3.16
C SER A 149 15.90 -9.15 -2.54
N THR A 150 15.61 -8.14 -3.36
CA THR A 150 14.51 -7.18 -3.14
C THR A 150 13.43 -7.29 -4.22
N ILE A 151 13.55 -8.28 -5.11
CA ILE A 151 12.64 -8.56 -6.22
C ILE A 151 11.33 -9.15 -5.66
N PRO A 152 10.15 -8.77 -6.18
CA PRO A 152 8.89 -9.43 -5.83
C PRO A 152 8.97 -10.96 -6.00
N LEU A 153 8.44 -11.72 -5.04
CA LEU A 153 8.52 -13.20 -5.07
C LEU A 153 7.99 -13.81 -6.38
N GLN A 154 6.92 -13.24 -6.93
CA GLN A 154 6.31 -13.63 -8.20
C GLN A 154 7.26 -13.46 -9.40
N ASN A 155 8.25 -12.58 -9.29
CA ASN A 155 9.27 -12.34 -10.30
C ASN A 155 10.59 -13.07 -9.96
N LEU A 156 10.88 -13.28 -8.68
CA LEU A 156 12.09 -13.98 -8.23
C LEU A 156 12.01 -15.49 -8.51
N LEU A 157 10.92 -16.16 -8.12
CA LEU A 157 10.82 -17.62 -8.25
C LEU A 157 10.99 -18.12 -9.69
N PRO A 158 10.44 -17.48 -10.74
CA PRO A 158 10.70 -17.87 -12.12
C PRO A 158 12.18 -17.81 -12.55
N CYS A 159 13.00 -17.02 -11.85
CA CYS A 159 14.44 -16.95 -12.11
C CYS A 159 15.21 -18.13 -11.50
N LEU A 160 14.58 -18.91 -10.61
CA LEU A 160 15.23 -20.01 -9.90
C LEU A 160 14.98 -21.35 -10.59
N SER A 161 16.02 -22.18 -10.70
CA SER A 161 15.84 -23.56 -11.13
C SER A 161 15.31 -24.44 -10.01
N GLY A 162 14.49 -25.45 -10.34
CA GLY A 162 14.08 -26.49 -9.39
C GLY A 162 13.12 -26.03 -8.29
N VAL A 163 12.29 -25.01 -8.55
CA VAL A 163 11.23 -24.60 -7.63
C VAL A 163 10.19 -25.71 -7.51
N PRO A 164 9.96 -26.29 -6.31
CA PRO A 164 8.95 -27.31 -6.12
C PRO A 164 7.53 -26.80 -6.45
N PRO A 165 6.63 -27.65 -6.97
CA PRO A 165 5.26 -27.25 -7.29
C PRO A 165 4.50 -26.63 -6.10
N GLU A 166 4.76 -27.10 -4.88
CA GLU A 166 4.14 -26.55 -3.66
C GLU A 166 4.59 -25.12 -3.34
N VAL A 167 5.85 -24.78 -3.62
CA VAL A 167 6.39 -23.42 -3.43
C VAL A 167 5.82 -22.48 -4.46
N GLN A 168 5.73 -22.92 -5.73
CA GLN A 168 5.10 -22.14 -6.78
C GLN A 168 3.62 -21.90 -6.47
N ALA A 169 2.88 -22.94 -6.08
CA ALA A 169 1.47 -22.82 -5.70
C ALA A 169 1.26 -21.88 -4.50
N ALA A 170 2.14 -21.93 -3.49
CA ALA A 170 2.11 -21.00 -2.38
C ALA A 170 2.33 -19.55 -2.84
N CYS A 171 3.27 -19.32 -3.76
CA CYS A 171 3.55 -17.99 -4.29
C CYS A 171 2.41 -17.45 -5.17
N ASP A 172 1.79 -18.31 -5.98
CA ASP A 172 0.64 -17.96 -6.82
C ASP A 172 -0.60 -17.64 -5.97
N ALA A 173 -0.69 -18.23 -4.78
CA ALA A 173 -1.75 -17.97 -3.81
C ALA A 173 -1.55 -16.67 -3.01
N LEU A 174 -0.35 -16.08 -3.00
CA LEU A 174 -0.11 -14.79 -2.34
C LEU A 174 -0.83 -13.66 -3.08
N ARG A 175 -1.61 -12.87 -2.35
CA ARG A 175 -2.40 -11.77 -2.91
C ARG A 175 -1.69 -10.43 -2.81
N TYR A 176 -1.76 -9.68 -3.90
CA TYR A 176 -1.35 -8.29 -3.98
C TYR A 176 -2.36 -7.52 -4.82
N ASN A 177 -2.41 -6.20 -4.65
CA ASN A 177 -3.12 -5.32 -5.57
C ASN A 177 -2.14 -4.50 -6.39
N SER A 178 -2.57 -4.20 -7.60
CA SER A 178 -1.98 -3.17 -8.46
C SER A 178 -2.59 -1.80 -8.14
N LEU A 179 -1.92 -0.75 -8.61
CA LEU A 179 -2.33 0.64 -8.40
C LEU A 179 -2.26 1.40 -9.71
N CYS A 180 -3.35 2.06 -10.08
CA CYS A 180 -3.36 3.09 -11.12
C CYS A 180 -3.31 4.46 -10.43
N SER A 181 -2.24 5.20 -10.73
CA SER A 181 -2.01 6.57 -10.26
C SER A 181 -2.37 7.54 -11.37
N VAL A 182 -3.41 8.35 -11.15
CA VAL A 182 -3.83 9.40 -12.08
C VAL A 182 -3.26 10.73 -11.61
N PHE A 183 -2.37 11.29 -12.41
CA PHE A 183 -1.72 12.58 -12.17
C PHE A 183 -2.50 13.67 -12.89
N ILE A 184 -2.87 14.73 -12.18
CA ILE A 184 -3.66 15.84 -12.73
C ILE A 184 -2.93 17.14 -12.39
N GLY A 185 -2.55 17.89 -13.43
CA GLY A 185 -2.07 19.26 -13.31
C GLY A 185 -3.23 20.23 -13.47
N LEU A 186 -3.33 21.17 -12.54
CA LEU A 186 -4.40 22.15 -12.45
C LEU A 186 -3.83 23.57 -12.60
N ALA A 187 -4.49 24.41 -13.40
CA ALA A 187 -4.27 25.84 -13.36
C ALA A 187 -4.96 26.43 -12.11
N GLY A 188 -4.19 27.07 -11.23
CA GLY A 188 -4.67 27.60 -9.96
C GLY A 188 -4.32 26.73 -8.76
N GLU A 189 -5.08 26.92 -7.68
CA GLU A 189 -4.84 26.32 -6.37
C GLU A 189 -5.68 25.05 -6.14
N VAL A 190 -5.21 24.21 -5.24
CA VAL A 190 -5.92 23.04 -4.71
C VAL A 190 -6.41 23.33 -3.28
N PRO A 191 -7.40 22.57 -2.76
CA PRO A 191 -7.78 22.65 -1.35
C PRO A 191 -6.57 22.51 -0.44
N GLY A 192 -6.51 23.26 0.67
CA GLY A 192 -5.43 23.23 1.66
C GLY A 192 -5.42 21.97 2.54
N ILE A 193 -5.47 20.79 1.92
CA ILE A 193 -5.57 19.47 2.54
C ILE A 193 -4.40 18.62 2.05
N SER A 194 -3.87 17.73 2.89
CA SER A 194 -2.80 16.83 2.46
C SER A 194 -3.33 15.72 1.54
N TRP A 195 -4.25 14.89 2.05
CA TRP A 195 -4.92 13.83 1.31
C TRP A 195 -6.32 13.56 1.87
N LEU A 196 -7.13 12.84 1.09
CA LEU A 196 -8.48 12.42 1.41
C LEU A 196 -8.63 10.92 1.15
N TYR A 197 -9.38 10.26 2.03
CA TYR A 197 -9.80 8.87 1.87
C TYR A 197 -11.26 8.84 1.44
N ILE A 198 -11.56 8.04 0.42
CA ILE A 198 -12.85 8.09 -0.27
C ILE A 198 -13.50 6.71 -0.23
N PRO A 199 -14.23 6.37 0.84
CA PRO A 199 -14.91 5.08 0.98
C PRO A 199 -16.04 4.88 -0.02
N ASP A 200 -16.76 5.96 -0.33
CA ASP A 200 -17.97 5.91 -1.14
C ASP A 200 -17.64 5.60 -2.60
N GLU A 201 -18.24 4.54 -3.13
CA GLU A 201 -18.09 4.13 -4.53
C GLU A 201 -18.79 5.13 -5.48
N ALA A 202 -19.87 5.77 -5.04
CA ALA A 202 -20.61 6.72 -5.86
C ALA A 202 -19.79 8.00 -6.15
N THR A 203 -18.84 8.34 -5.28
CA THR A 203 -17.93 9.48 -5.48
C THR A 203 -16.95 9.22 -6.65
N GLY A 204 -16.49 7.98 -6.82
CA GLY A 204 -15.57 7.60 -7.88
C GLY A 204 -14.73 6.38 -7.54
N LEU A 205 -13.95 5.88 -8.51
CA LEU A 205 -13.15 4.66 -8.35
C LEU A 205 -11.96 4.82 -7.39
N PHE A 206 -11.47 6.04 -7.18
CA PHE A 206 -10.29 6.30 -6.35
C PHE A 206 -10.57 6.02 -4.86
N ASN A 207 -9.63 5.32 -4.22
CA ASN A 207 -9.65 5.12 -2.77
C ASN A 207 -8.99 6.29 -2.03
N ARG A 208 -8.03 6.97 -2.68
CA ARG A 208 -7.29 8.10 -2.10
C ARG A 208 -7.04 9.20 -3.12
N VAL A 209 -7.11 10.45 -2.66
CA VAL A 209 -6.72 11.64 -3.42
C VAL A 209 -5.72 12.43 -2.59
N SER A 210 -4.58 12.77 -3.15
CA SER A 210 -3.52 13.54 -2.52
C SER A 210 -3.32 14.87 -3.25
N PHE A 211 -2.85 15.88 -2.52
CA PHE A 211 -2.55 17.20 -3.06
C PHE A 211 -1.06 17.53 -2.85
N PRO A 212 -0.15 16.97 -3.68
CA PRO A 212 1.29 17.17 -3.52
C PRO A 212 1.74 18.63 -3.44
N SER A 213 0.99 19.56 -4.05
CA SER A 213 1.30 21.01 -3.99
C SER A 213 1.23 21.59 -2.58
N ASN A 214 0.56 20.92 -1.65
CA ASN A 214 0.57 21.26 -0.24
C ASN A 214 1.76 20.66 0.52
N TYR A 215 2.51 19.74 -0.09
CA TYR A 215 3.72 19.15 0.50
C TYR A 215 4.95 19.98 0.13
N SER A 216 5.04 20.42 -1.12
CA SER A 216 6.05 21.35 -1.60
C SER A 216 5.53 22.19 -2.76
N ARG A 217 5.96 23.46 -2.82
CA ARG A 217 5.67 24.38 -3.93
C ARG A 217 6.40 24.02 -5.23
N ALA A 218 7.44 23.19 -5.18
CA ALA A 218 8.24 22.84 -6.36
C ALA A 218 7.69 21.61 -7.12
N VAL A 219 6.62 20.98 -6.64
CA VAL A 219 5.99 19.84 -7.35
C VAL A 219 5.21 20.27 -8.59
N ALA A 220 4.88 21.56 -8.70
CA ALA A 220 4.15 22.13 -9.82
C ALA A 220 4.79 23.47 -10.26
N PRO A 221 4.70 23.84 -11.55
CA PRO A 221 5.13 25.16 -12.02
C PRO A 221 4.37 26.31 -11.34
N PRO A 222 4.91 27.54 -11.34
CA PRO A 222 4.20 28.70 -10.83
C PRO A 222 2.80 28.87 -11.45
N GLY A 223 1.81 29.20 -10.62
CA GLY A 223 0.41 29.36 -11.02
C GLY A 223 -0.35 28.04 -11.23
N HIS A 224 0.27 26.90 -10.93
CA HIS A 224 -0.33 25.58 -11.11
C HIS A 224 -0.23 24.75 -9.83
N SER A 225 -1.05 23.72 -9.76
CA SER A 225 -1.06 22.72 -8.68
C SER A 225 -1.14 21.29 -9.24
N SER A 226 -0.86 20.32 -8.40
CA SER A 226 -0.92 18.89 -8.72
C SER A 226 -1.90 18.18 -7.79
N ILE A 227 -2.67 17.26 -8.38
CA ILE A 227 -3.51 16.27 -7.69
C ILE A 227 -3.04 14.88 -8.12
N LEU A 228 -3.01 13.94 -7.18
CA LEU A 228 -2.78 12.52 -7.43
C LEU A 228 -4.00 11.74 -6.92
N ALA A 229 -4.68 11.02 -7.81
CA ALA A 229 -5.74 10.10 -7.44
C ALA A 229 -5.28 8.66 -7.63
N GLU A 230 -5.59 7.79 -6.67
CA GLU A 230 -5.11 6.41 -6.65
C GLU A 230 -6.28 5.42 -6.66
N ILE A 231 -6.25 4.51 -7.62
CA ILE A 231 -7.25 3.44 -7.82
C ILE A 231 -6.54 2.10 -7.71
N THR A 232 -6.93 1.30 -6.72
CA THR A 232 -6.45 -0.07 -6.56
C THR A 232 -7.23 -1.00 -7.46
N TYR A 233 -6.53 -1.91 -8.12
CA TYR A 233 -7.14 -2.86 -9.05
C TYR A 233 -6.43 -4.21 -9.03
N ASN A 234 -7.12 -5.22 -9.55
CA ASN A 234 -6.66 -6.59 -9.72
C ASN A 234 -6.74 -6.99 -11.19
N GLU A 235 -5.82 -7.83 -11.64
CA GLU A 235 -5.85 -8.37 -13.00
C GLU A 235 -7.20 -9.06 -13.28
N GLY A 236 -7.86 -8.67 -14.37
CA GLY A 236 -9.16 -9.19 -14.78
C GLY A 236 -10.37 -8.44 -14.24
N ASP A 237 -10.20 -7.48 -13.33
CA ASP A 237 -11.29 -6.59 -12.90
C ASP A 237 -11.60 -5.49 -13.93
N ALA A 238 -12.67 -4.73 -13.70
CA ALA A 238 -13.10 -3.68 -14.63
C ALA A 238 -12.00 -2.61 -14.85
N VAL A 239 -11.28 -2.20 -13.81
CA VAL A 239 -10.24 -1.16 -13.87
C VAL A 239 -9.02 -1.64 -14.64
N SER A 240 -8.66 -2.93 -14.51
CA SER A 240 -7.57 -3.54 -15.28
C SER A 240 -7.83 -3.53 -16.80
N GLN A 241 -9.10 -3.53 -17.20
CA GLN A 241 -9.52 -3.58 -18.60
C GLN A 241 -9.78 -2.21 -19.22
N MET A 242 -9.90 -1.16 -18.40
CA MET A 242 -10.09 0.22 -18.89
C MET A 242 -8.83 0.74 -19.55
N ALA A 243 -8.97 1.49 -20.64
CA ALA A 243 -7.86 2.27 -21.18
C ALA A 243 -7.52 3.42 -20.22
N ASP A 244 -6.25 3.83 -20.20
CA ASP A 244 -5.79 4.91 -19.31
C ASP A 244 -6.55 6.22 -19.55
N ALA A 245 -6.92 6.51 -20.80
CA ALA A 245 -7.76 7.64 -21.13
C ALA A 245 -9.11 7.59 -20.42
N ASP A 246 -9.78 6.43 -20.40
CA ASP A 246 -11.09 6.28 -19.75
C ASP A 246 -10.99 6.42 -18.23
N ILE A 247 -9.90 5.92 -17.62
CA ILE A 247 -9.65 6.11 -16.19
C ILE A 247 -9.41 7.57 -15.85
N ILE A 248 -8.62 8.28 -16.66
CA ILE A 248 -8.36 9.72 -16.52
C ILE A 248 -9.67 10.49 -16.61
N GLU A 249 -10.48 10.24 -17.65
CA GLU A 249 -11.76 10.91 -17.85
C GLU A 249 -12.71 10.67 -16.68
N HIS A 250 -12.87 9.41 -16.24
CA HIS A 250 -13.66 9.04 -15.06
C HIS A 250 -13.20 9.81 -13.84
N THR A 251 -11.89 9.81 -13.57
CA THR A 251 -11.30 10.44 -12.38
C THR A 251 -11.51 11.94 -12.38
N VAL A 252 -11.25 12.62 -13.49
CA VAL A 252 -11.45 14.07 -13.61
C VAL A 252 -12.93 14.42 -13.43
N ALA A 253 -13.86 13.68 -14.08
CA ALA A 253 -15.28 13.92 -13.94
C ALA A 253 -15.79 13.70 -12.50
N SER A 254 -15.33 12.64 -11.83
CA SER A 254 -15.62 12.37 -10.42
C SER A 254 -15.10 13.47 -9.50
N LEU A 255 -13.86 13.95 -9.70
CA LEU A 255 -13.29 15.02 -8.89
C LEU A 255 -13.99 16.37 -9.09
N ILE A 256 -14.47 16.66 -10.31
CA ILE A 256 -15.31 17.84 -10.58
C ILE A 256 -16.66 17.70 -9.85
N THR A 257 -17.29 16.54 -9.96
CA THR A 257 -18.59 16.26 -9.30
C THR A 257 -18.48 16.36 -7.77
N ALA A 258 -17.35 15.91 -7.21
CA ALA A 258 -17.03 16.02 -5.79
C ALA A 258 -16.64 17.45 -5.35
N GLY A 259 -16.51 18.39 -6.28
CA GLY A 259 -16.09 19.77 -5.99
C GLY A 259 -14.61 19.93 -5.62
N LEU A 260 -13.77 18.94 -5.93
CA LEU A 260 -12.32 18.98 -5.69
C LEU A 260 -11.55 19.64 -6.84
N ILE A 261 -12.14 19.65 -8.04
CA ILE A 261 -11.65 20.36 -9.22
C ILE A 261 -12.77 21.33 -9.69
N PRO A 262 -12.47 22.59 -10.03
CA PRO A 262 -13.51 23.55 -10.38
C PRO A 262 -14.19 23.27 -11.73
N SER A 263 -13.42 22.87 -12.75
CA SER A 263 -13.95 22.54 -14.08
C SER A 263 -12.94 21.77 -14.91
N ARG A 264 -13.39 21.17 -16.02
CA ARG A 264 -12.48 20.52 -16.98
C ARG A 264 -11.47 21.51 -17.60
N ASP A 265 -11.89 22.75 -17.85
CA ASP A 265 -11.04 23.78 -18.45
C ASP A 265 -9.84 24.19 -17.57
N SER A 266 -9.92 23.91 -16.26
CA SER A 266 -8.81 24.15 -15.33
C SER A 266 -7.72 23.07 -15.39
N VAL A 267 -7.99 21.92 -16.02
CA VAL A 267 -7.04 20.81 -16.13
C VAL A 267 -6.09 21.06 -17.29
N VAL A 268 -4.79 21.22 -16.98
CA VAL A 268 -3.75 21.53 -17.97
C VAL A 268 -2.85 20.34 -18.30
N TYR A 269 -2.91 19.28 -17.48
CA TYR A 269 -2.12 18.08 -17.66
C TYR A 269 -2.84 16.88 -17.05
N THR A 270 -2.75 15.74 -17.72
CA THR A 270 -3.19 14.45 -17.18
C THR A 270 -2.26 13.34 -17.63
N SER A 271 -1.95 12.41 -16.75
CA SER A 271 -1.36 11.12 -17.11
C SER A 271 -1.83 10.04 -16.15
N ALA A 272 -1.65 8.77 -16.53
CA ALA A 272 -1.87 7.63 -15.65
C ALA A 272 -0.64 6.74 -15.68
N GLU A 273 -0.26 6.19 -14.54
CA GLU A 273 0.78 5.17 -14.42
C GLU A 273 0.23 3.97 -13.66
N ARG A 274 0.67 2.77 -14.06
CA ARG A 274 0.18 1.51 -13.49
C ARG A 274 1.31 0.73 -12.85
N GLU A 275 1.18 0.52 -11.55
CA GLU A 275 2.11 -0.28 -10.77
C GLU A 275 1.51 -1.65 -10.48
N ARG A 276 2.17 -2.71 -10.97
CA ARG A 276 1.70 -4.08 -10.79
C ARG A 276 1.68 -4.48 -9.31
N PHE A 277 2.76 -4.17 -8.58
CA PHE A 277 2.92 -4.53 -7.18
C PHE A 277 2.83 -3.28 -6.30
N ALA A 278 1.63 -2.98 -5.80
CA ALA A 278 1.42 -1.80 -4.96
C ALA A 278 1.12 -2.17 -3.51
N TYR A 279 0.18 -3.09 -3.26
CA TYR A 279 -0.22 -3.51 -1.91
C TYR A 279 -0.02 -5.00 -1.70
N VAL A 280 0.51 -5.38 -0.54
CA VAL A 280 0.46 -6.76 -0.04
C VAL A 280 -0.91 -6.96 0.62
N VAL A 281 -1.66 -7.97 0.18
CA VAL A 281 -2.97 -8.31 0.73
C VAL A 281 -2.83 -9.57 1.57
N TYR A 282 -3.13 -9.44 2.86
CA TYR A 282 -3.07 -10.54 3.80
C TYR A 282 -4.41 -11.29 3.84
N ASP A 283 -4.57 -12.31 3.00
CA ASP A 283 -5.70 -13.24 3.14
C ASP A 283 -5.51 -14.20 4.32
N LEU A 284 -6.48 -15.08 4.55
CA LEU A 284 -6.46 -16.04 5.67
C LEU A 284 -5.34 -17.08 5.55
N GLU A 285 -4.88 -17.40 4.32
CA GLU A 285 -3.83 -18.41 4.08
C GLU A 285 -2.42 -17.80 4.00
N TYR A 286 -2.30 -16.47 4.04
CA TYR A 286 -1.04 -15.73 3.88
C TYR A 286 0.11 -16.31 4.71
N GLN A 287 -0.10 -16.51 6.02
CA GLN A 287 0.98 -16.94 6.92
C GLN A 287 1.56 -18.31 6.55
N LYS A 288 0.69 -19.23 6.12
CA LYS A 288 1.10 -20.56 5.64
C LYS A 288 1.88 -20.45 4.34
N ASN A 289 1.34 -19.72 3.36
CA ASN A 289 1.96 -19.59 2.04
C ASN A 289 3.31 -18.89 2.10
N ILE A 290 3.42 -17.79 2.85
CA ILE A 290 4.68 -17.05 2.96
C ILE A 290 5.75 -17.84 3.73
N THR A 291 5.35 -18.68 4.69
CA THR A 291 6.29 -19.55 5.41
C THR A 291 6.95 -20.53 4.44
N ILE A 292 6.16 -21.26 3.63
CA ILE A 292 6.68 -22.20 2.62
C ILE A 292 7.75 -21.54 1.73
N ILE A 293 7.46 -20.33 1.23
CA ILE A 293 8.36 -19.63 0.30
C ILE A 293 9.63 -19.12 1.00
N ARG A 294 9.49 -18.57 2.21
CA ARG A 294 10.63 -18.09 3.00
C ARG A 294 11.57 -19.22 3.39
N GLU A 295 11.02 -20.37 3.78
CA GLU A 295 11.84 -21.54 4.12
C GLU A 295 12.60 -22.06 2.90
N PHE A 296 11.93 -22.18 1.75
CA PHE A 296 12.59 -22.55 0.49
C PHE A 296 13.73 -21.60 0.11
N CYS A 297 13.52 -20.27 0.18
CA CYS A 297 14.58 -19.30 -0.13
C CYS A 297 15.74 -19.39 0.87
N ARG A 298 15.43 -19.52 2.17
CA ARG A 298 16.42 -19.67 3.25
C ARG A 298 17.30 -20.91 3.05
N GLU A 299 16.71 -22.05 2.71
CA GLU A 299 17.45 -23.30 2.45
C GLU A 299 18.40 -23.20 1.26
N ARG A 300 18.08 -22.32 0.30
CA ARG A 300 18.93 -22.01 -0.86
C ARG A 300 19.92 -20.88 -0.60
N GLY A 301 19.97 -20.33 0.61
CA GLY A 301 20.85 -19.21 0.96
C GLY A 301 20.47 -17.89 0.28
N ILE A 302 19.19 -17.72 -0.07
CA ILE A 302 18.65 -16.51 -0.69
C ILE A 302 18.01 -15.65 0.40
N ASP A 303 18.63 -14.51 0.69
CA ASP A 303 18.13 -13.56 1.66
C ASP A 303 17.04 -12.67 1.04
N LEU A 304 15.88 -12.59 1.69
CA LEU A 304 14.75 -11.79 1.21
C LEU A 304 14.61 -10.50 2.04
N VAL A 305 14.64 -9.34 1.37
CA VAL A 305 14.57 -8.02 2.02
C VAL A 305 13.58 -7.10 1.31
N GLY A 306 12.79 -6.35 2.07
CA GLY A 306 11.88 -5.33 1.54
C GLY A 306 10.48 -5.83 1.19
N ARG A 307 9.60 -4.89 0.84
CA ARG A 307 8.13 -5.04 0.77
C ARG A 307 7.68 -6.31 0.03
N PHE A 308 8.06 -6.50 -1.23
CA PHE A 308 7.54 -7.62 -2.04
C PHE A 308 8.44 -8.86 -2.08
N SER A 309 9.72 -8.74 -1.69
CA SER A 309 10.58 -9.91 -1.52
C SER A 309 10.29 -10.63 -0.21
N GLN A 310 10.00 -9.87 0.87
CA GLN A 310 9.50 -10.42 2.13
C GLN A 310 7.98 -10.64 2.11
N PHE A 311 7.28 -10.02 1.15
CA PHE A 311 5.82 -9.98 1.06
C PHE A 311 5.15 -9.42 2.32
N GLU A 312 5.69 -8.30 2.81
CA GLU A 312 5.17 -7.56 3.96
C GLU A 312 4.76 -6.15 3.54
N TYR A 313 3.61 -5.70 4.04
CA TYR A 313 3.12 -4.34 3.89
C TYR A 313 4.00 -3.35 4.69
N LEU A 314 5.04 -2.85 4.02
CA LEU A 314 6.03 -1.92 4.59
C LEU A 314 5.98 -0.55 3.91
N ASN A 315 6.00 0.50 4.72
CA ASN A 315 6.27 1.87 4.26
C ASN A 315 7.78 2.04 3.93
N MET A 316 8.17 3.17 3.35
CA MET A 316 9.58 3.43 2.99
C MET A 316 10.53 3.31 4.19
N ASP A 317 10.15 3.86 5.34
CA ASP A 317 10.92 3.75 6.59
C ASP A 317 11.02 2.30 7.08
N GLY A 318 9.95 1.52 6.90
CA GLY A 318 9.93 0.08 7.15
C GLY A 318 10.91 -0.68 6.26
N CYS A 319 10.96 -0.37 4.96
CA CYS A 319 11.92 -0.94 4.02
C CYS A 319 13.37 -0.59 4.38
N ILE A 320 13.64 0.68 4.68
CA ILE A 320 14.98 1.15 5.09
C ILE A 320 15.41 0.47 6.39
N ARG A 321 14.51 0.41 7.38
CA ARG A 321 14.76 -0.27 8.65
C ARG A 321 15.02 -1.76 8.46
N SER A 322 14.21 -2.44 7.63
CA SER A 322 14.40 -3.86 7.30
C SER A 322 15.80 -4.12 6.75
N ALA A 323 16.27 -3.30 5.81
CA ALA A 323 17.63 -3.40 5.28
C ALA A 323 18.72 -3.15 6.35
N ILE A 324 18.58 -2.10 7.18
CA ILE A 324 19.54 -1.79 8.25
C ILE A 324 19.60 -2.92 9.28
N ASP A 325 18.46 -3.43 9.73
CA ASP A 325 18.41 -4.47 10.75
C ASP A 325 18.90 -5.81 10.20
N PHE A 326 18.61 -6.11 8.94
CA PHE A 326 19.23 -7.23 8.22
C PHE A 326 20.76 -7.14 8.23
N MET A 327 21.33 -5.98 7.88
CA MET A 327 22.78 -5.78 7.86
C MET A 327 23.44 -5.86 9.25
N LYS A 328 22.73 -5.53 10.34
CA LYS A 328 23.27 -5.69 11.71
C LYS A 328 23.43 -7.16 12.12
N GLY A 329 22.54 -8.01 11.64
CA GLY A 329 22.59 -9.46 11.87
C GLY A 329 23.44 -10.20 10.83
N TYR A 330 23.95 -9.51 9.83
CA TYR A 330 24.73 -10.10 8.75
C TYR A 330 26.19 -10.28 9.19
N PRO A 331 26.75 -11.52 9.11
CA PRO A 331 28.06 -11.85 9.63
C PRO A 331 29.23 -11.21 8.88
#